data_AF-A0A6N8JCQ8-F1
#
_entry.id   AF-A0A6N8JCQ8-F1
#
_cell.length_a   1.000
_cell.length_b   1.000
_cell.length_c   1.000
_cell.angle_alpha   90.00
_cell.angle_beta   90.00
_cell.angle_gamma   90.00
#
_symmetry.space_group_name_H-M   'P 1'
#
loop_
_entity.id
_entity.type
_entity.pdbx_description
1 polymer ?
#
loop_
_entity_poly.entity_id
_entity_poly.type
_entity_poly.pdbx_seq_one_letter_code
_entity_poly.pdbx_strand_id
1 'polypeptide(L)'
;MKAAEKKEAIDFIFKKVMIYYTYLSNKYKGIPFYDQMKEIAEGAVERGNLTSLRYISKDLDGWMKDMEEEDVTKIRDLLIQNLGAAVFSDEKKETKTLDRIRKKGAIKNSKEYAIVLSRVESICMDEARKSEVEGLNTLLSDFLHMVDTKKADI
;
A
#
# COMPACT_ATOMS: atom_id res chain seq x y z
N MET A 1 -7.67 -14.12 16.01
CA MET A 1 -8.77 -13.60 15.17
C MET A 1 -9.89 -14.61 15.21
N LYS A 2 -11.11 -14.19 15.56
CA LYS A 2 -12.29 -15.06 15.61
C LYS A 2 -12.70 -15.45 14.18
N ALA A 3 -13.44 -16.57 14.03
CA ALA A 3 -13.88 -17.05 12.72
C ALA A 3 -14.74 -16.02 11.96
N ALA A 4 -15.62 -15.31 12.68
CA ALA A 4 -16.44 -14.24 12.12
C ALA A 4 -15.59 -13.06 11.62
N GLU A 5 -14.65 -12.58 12.44
CA GLU A 5 -13.71 -11.51 12.07
C GLU A 5 -12.87 -11.90 10.85
N LYS A 6 -12.45 -13.17 10.75
CA LYS A 6 -11.71 -13.69 9.60
C LYS A 6 -12.56 -13.64 8.33
N LYS A 7 -13.82 -14.07 8.41
CA LYS A 7 -14.75 -14.08 7.28
C LYS A 7 -15.03 -12.67 6.79
N GLU A 8 -15.33 -11.74 7.70
CA GLU A 8 -15.52 -10.32 7.35
C GLU A 8 -14.29 -9.72 6.67
N ALA A 9 -13.08 -10.04 7.15
CA ALA A 9 -11.84 -9.59 6.53
C ALA A 9 -11.64 -10.17 5.13
N ILE A 10 -11.99 -11.45 4.91
CA ILE A 10 -11.95 -12.09 3.59
C ILE A 10 -12.94 -11.41 2.65
N ASP A 11 -14.20 -11.25 3.08
CA ASP A 11 -15.27 -10.65 2.27
C ASP A 11 -14.92 -9.20 1.90
N PHE A 12 -14.36 -8.44 2.83
CA PHE A 12 -13.93 -7.07 2.60
C PHE A 12 -12.81 -6.98 1.54
N ILE A 13 -11.74 -7.77 1.70
CA ILE A 13 -10.61 -7.74 0.78
C ILE A 13 -11.01 -8.28 -0.59
N PHE A 14 -11.82 -9.34 -0.65
CA PHE A 14 -12.30 -9.89 -1.90
C PHE A 14 -13.15 -8.88 -2.68
N LYS A 15 -14.08 -8.18 -2.01
CA LYS A 15 -14.83 -7.08 -2.66
C LYS A 15 -13.91 -6.00 -3.21
N LYS A 16 -12.87 -5.62 -2.45
CA LYS A 16 -11.85 -4.67 -2.93
C LYS A 16 -11.21 -5.17 -4.22
N VAL A 17 -10.66 -6.38 -4.22
CA VAL A 17 -10.04 -7.00 -5.42
C VAL A 17 -11.00 -7.03 -6.60
N MET A 18 -12.28 -7.32 -6.36
CA MET A 18 -13.26 -7.40 -7.43
C MET A 18 -13.59 -6.05 -8.06
N ILE A 19 -13.53 -4.96 -7.30
CA ILE A 19 -13.66 -3.60 -7.85
C ILE A 19 -12.52 -3.30 -8.83
N TYR A 20 -11.28 -3.65 -8.49
CA TYR A 20 -10.14 -3.51 -9.42
C TYR A 20 -10.35 -4.33 -10.68
N TYR A 21 -10.65 -5.62 -10.51
CA TYR A 21 -10.87 -6.52 -11.63
C TYR A 21 -11.95 -6.00 -12.57
N THR A 22 -13.12 -5.62 -12.03
CA THR A 22 -14.24 -5.15 -12.84
C THR A 22 -13.88 -3.89 -13.61
N TYR A 23 -13.13 -2.97 -13.01
CA TYR A 23 -12.71 -1.76 -13.71
C TYR A 23 -11.67 -2.07 -14.80
N LEU A 24 -10.60 -2.76 -14.43
CA LEU A 24 -9.44 -2.99 -15.30
C LEU A 24 -9.74 -3.95 -16.45
N SER A 25 -10.48 -5.04 -16.20
CA SER A 25 -10.87 -5.98 -17.27
C SER A 25 -11.82 -5.34 -18.30
N ASN A 26 -12.64 -4.38 -17.88
CA ASN A 26 -13.51 -3.63 -18.77
C ASN A 26 -12.78 -2.58 -19.61
N LYS A 27 -11.82 -1.85 -19.01
CA LYS A 27 -11.01 -0.84 -19.72
C LYS A 27 -9.99 -1.51 -20.64
N TYR A 28 -9.26 -2.50 -20.14
CA TYR A 28 -8.17 -3.17 -20.84
C TYR A 28 -8.58 -4.59 -21.26
N LYS A 29 -9.55 -4.66 -22.17
CA LYS A 29 -10.12 -5.93 -22.64
C LYS A 29 -9.05 -6.81 -23.28
N GLY A 30 -9.18 -8.12 -23.06
CA GLY A 30 -8.33 -9.13 -23.70
C GLY A 30 -6.95 -9.29 -23.07
N ILE A 31 -6.67 -8.64 -21.93
CA ILE A 31 -5.49 -8.93 -21.13
C ILE A 31 -5.79 -10.11 -20.19
N PRO A 32 -5.24 -11.32 -20.42
CA PRO A 32 -5.57 -12.53 -19.65
C PRO A 32 -5.20 -12.43 -18.18
N PHE A 33 -4.26 -11.54 -17.86
CA PHE A 33 -3.77 -11.32 -16.52
C PHE A 33 -4.91 -10.98 -15.53
N TYR A 34 -5.92 -10.21 -15.93
CA TYR A 34 -7.01 -9.83 -15.02
C TYR A 34 -7.90 -11.01 -14.65
N ASP A 35 -8.20 -11.90 -15.61
CA ASP A 35 -8.99 -13.09 -15.34
C ASP A 35 -8.22 -14.06 -14.44
N GLN A 36 -6.92 -14.22 -14.65
CA GLN A 36 -6.06 -15.00 -13.76
C GLN A 36 -6.05 -14.45 -12.33
N MET A 37 -5.97 -13.12 -12.18
CA MET A 37 -6.04 -12.49 -10.85
C MET A 37 -7.37 -12.78 -10.16
N LYS A 38 -8.49 -12.69 -10.89
CA LYS A 38 -9.82 -13.04 -10.37
C LYS A 38 -9.86 -14.48 -9.89
N GLU A 39 -9.40 -15.43 -10.71
CA GLU A 39 -9.38 -16.85 -10.36
C GLU A 39 -8.54 -17.13 -9.10
N ILE A 40 -7.37 -16.48 -8.99
CA ILE A 40 -6.51 -16.60 -7.81
C ILE A 40 -7.24 -16.06 -6.55
N ALA A 41 -7.94 -14.93 -6.67
CA ALA A 41 -8.68 -14.34 -5.57
C ALA A 41 -9.88 -15.19 -5.15
N GLU A 42 -10.65 -15.70 -6.11
CA GLU A 42 -11.77 -16.62 -5.87
C GLU A 42 -11.29 -17.89 -5.15
N GLY A 43 -10.23 -18.53 -5.66
CA GLY A 43 -9.64 -19.69 -5.01
C GLY A 43 -9.10 -19.38 -3.60
N ALA A 44 -8.63 -18.16 -3.33
CA ALA A 44 -8.22 -17.75 -1.99
C ALA A 44 -9.41 -17.60 -1.03
N VAL A 45 -10.56 -17.12 -1.50
CA VAL A 45 -11.80 -17.07 -0.71
C VAL A 45 -12.28 -18.47 -0.37
N GLU A 46 -12.35 -19.37 -1.35
CA GLU A 46 -12.79 -20.75 -1.17
C GLU A 46 -11.97 -21.49 -0.10
N ARG A 47 -10.65 -21.27 -0.10
CA ARG A 47 -9.73 -21.86 0.89
C ARG A 47 -9.70 -21.12 2.22
N GLY A 48 -10.45 -20.02 2.38
CA GLY A 48 -10.38 -19.16 3.55
C GLY A 48 -8.98 -18.57 3.78
N ASN A 49 -8.21 -18.34 2.71
CA ASN A 49 -6.82 -17.90 2.74
C ASN A 49 -6.73 -16.36 2.70
N LEU A 50 -6.95 -15.75 3.87
CA LEU A 50 -6.83 -14.32 4.07
C LEU A 50 -5.44 -13.77 3.70
N THR A 51 -4.39 -14.55 3.93
CA THR A 51 -3.01 -14.12 3.66
C THR A 51 -2.80 -13.90 2.17
N SER A 52 -3.23 -14.84 1.31
CA SER A 52 -3.15 -14.66 -0.15
C SER A 52 -3.97 -13.47 -0.63
N LEU A 53 -5.18 -13.27 -0.12
CA LEU A 53 -6.01 -12.10 -0.48
C LEU A 53 -5.33 -10.76 -0.11
N ARG A 54 -4.67 -10.70 1.05
CA ARG A 54 -3.90 -9.51 1.46
C ARG A 54 -2.75 -9.21 0.51
N TYR A 55 -2.05 -10.24 0.03
CA TYR A 55 -0.98 -10.03 -0.96
C TYR A 55 -1.54 -9.50 -2.28
N ILE A 56 -2.59 -10.12 -2.81
CA ILE A 56 -3.24 -9.65 -4.06
C ILE A 56 -3.70 -8.19 -3.92
N SER A 57 -4.36 -7.86 -2.81
CA SER A 57 -4.79 -6.47 -2.57
C SER A 57 -3.62 -5.50 -2.47
N LYS A 58 -2.50 -5.91 -1.87
CA LYS A 58 -1.32 -5.06 -1.75
C LYS A 58 -0.64 -4.85 -3.10
N ASP A 59 -0.58 -5.89 -3.94
CA ASP A 59 -0.01 -5.79 -5.27
C ASP A 59 -0.85 -4.84 -6.14
N LEU A 60 -2.19 -4.94 -6.06
CA LEU A 60 -3.11 -4.00 -6.69
C LEU A 60 -2.91 -2.55 -6.22
N ASP A 61 -2.77 -2.33 -4.92
CA ASP A 61 -2.47 -1.00 -4.36
C ASP A 61 -1.12 -0.48 -4.85
N GLY A 62 -0.14 -1.36 -5.03
CA GLY A 62 1.16 -1.04 -5.61
C GLY A 62 1.02 -0.59 -7.06
N TRP A 63 0.26 -1.33 -7.86
CA TRP A 63 0.07 -1.06 -9.28
C TRP A 63 -0.66 0.25 -9.57
N MET A 64 -1.56 0.68 -8.67
CA MET A 64 -2.18 1.99 -8.79
C MET A 64 -1.16 3.13 -8.84
N LYS A 65 0.04 2.96 -8.29
CA LYS A 65 1.06 4.01 -8.31
C LYS A 65 1.61 4.26 -9.71
N ASP A 66 1.54 3.25 -10.59
CA ASP A 66 2.06 3.30 -11.95
C ASP A 66 0.94 3.52 -13.00
N MET A 67 -0.32 3.68 -12.55
CA MET A 67 -1.48 3.91 -13.41
C MET A 67 -1.67 5.40 -13.73
N GLU A 68 -2.41 5.68 -14.80
CA GLU A 68 -2.85 7.04 -15.13
C GLU A 68 -3.71 7.61 -14.00
N GLU A 69 -3.57 8.92 -13.73
CA GLU A 69 -4.29 9.59 -12.64
C GLU A 69 -5.82 9.46 -12.77
N GLU A 70 -6.34 9.42 -14.00
CA GLU A 70 -7.75 9.20 -14.28
C GLU A 70 -8.22 7.82 -13.77
N ASP A 71 -7.43 6.76 -14.02
CA ASP A 71 -7.73 5.40 -13.59
C ASP A 71 -7.67 5.28 -12.07
N VAL A 72 -6.62 5.86 -11.48
CA VAL A 72 -6.45 5.93 -10.03
C VAL A 72 -7.65 6.58 -9.38
N THR A 73 -8.07 7.75 -9.89
CA THR A 73 -9.22 8.49 -9.37
C THR A 73 -10.49 7.65 -9.50
N LYS A 74 -10.72 7.03 -10.66
CA LYS A 74 -11.92 6.24 -10.90
C LYS A 74 -12.02 5.01 -10.00
N ILE A 75 -10.91 4.29 -9.81
CA ILE A 75 -10.84 3.15 -8.90
C ILE A 75 -11.08 3.61 -7.46
N ARG A 76 -10.47 4.72 -7.03
CA ARG A 76 -10.69 5.26 -5.67
C ARG A 76 -12.16 5.60 -5.43
N ASP A 77 -12.83 6.24 -6.40
CA ASP A 77 -14.24 6.54 -6.29
C ASP A 77 -15.10 5.28 -6.16
N LEU A 78 -14.81 4.25 -6.96
CA LEU A 78 -15.49 2.96 -6.86
C LEU A 78 -15.26 2.29 -5.49
N LEU A 79 -14.04 2.35 -4.96
CA LEU A 79 -13.72 1.82 -3.64
C LEU A 79 -14.46 2.59 -2.53
N ILE A 80 -14.52 3.92 -2.60
CA ILE A 80 -15.26 4.74 -1.62
C ILE A 80 -16.76 4.45 -1.70
N GLN A 81 -17.31 4.38 -2.90
CA GLN A 81 -18.74 4.14 -3.12
C GLN A 81 -19.18 2.78 -2.56
N ASN A 82 -18.34 1.74 -2.70
CA ASN A 82 -18.73 0.37 -2.35
C ASN A 82 -18.26 -0.08 -0.95
N LEU A 83 -17.13 0.44 -0.47
CA LEU A 83 -16.49 0.02 0.79
C LEU A 83 -16.34 1.15 1.81
N GLY A 84 -16.67 2.39 1.43
CA GLY A 84 -16.50 3.58 2.26
C GLY A 84 -15.06 4.07 2.33
N ALA A 85 -14.88 5.29 2.84
CA ALA A 85 -13.56 5.93 2.98
C ALA A 85 -12.62 5.22 3.96
N ALA A 86 -13.12 4.26 4.75
CA ALA A 86 -12.33 3.46 5.67
C ALA A 86 -11.35 2.51 4.96
N VAL A 87 -11.57 2.21 3.67
CA VAL A 87 -10.67 1.39 2.84
C VAL A 87 -9.26 1.98 2.74
N PHE A 88 -9.10 3.30 2.91
CA PHE A 88 -7.82 4.00 2.92
C PHE A 88 -7.34 4.37 4.34
N SER A 89 -7.86 3.69 5.37
CA SER A 89 -7.50 4.00 6.76
C SER A 89 -6.02 3.73 7.05
N ASP A 90 -5.40 2.77 6.38
CA ASP A 90 -3.98 2.48 6.54
C ASP A 90 -3.10 3.55 5.87
N GLU A 91 -3.47 4.06 4.70
CA GLU A 91 -2.80 5.25 4.11
C GLU A 91 -2.84 6.44 5.07
N LYS A 92 -3.99 6.70 5.71
CA LYS A 92 -4.09 7.76 6.72
C LYS A 92 -3.19 7.53 7.92
N LYS A 93 -2.98 6.28 8.34
CA LYS A 93 -2.05 5.94 9.45
C LYS A 93 -0.60 6.14 9.01
N GLU A 94 -0.25 5.77 7.79
CA GLU A 94 1.08 5.98 7.22
C GLU A 94 1.39 7.47 7.12
N THR A 95 0.49 8.29 6.59
CA THR A 95 0.64 9.75 6.54
C THR A 95 0.85 10.34 7.94
N LYS A 96 0.00 9.98 8.91
CA LYS A 96 0.18 10.42 10.31
C LYS A 96 1.51 9.98 10.91
N THR A 97 1.98 8.79 10.54
CA THR A 97 3.26 8.26 11.01
C THR A 97 4.41 9.05 10.39
N LEU A 98 4.35 9.33 9.10
CA LEU A 98 5.33 10.14 8.37
C LEU A 98 5.39 11.57 8.94
N ASP A 99 4.25 12.22 9.17
CA ASP A 99 4.18 13.55 9.78
C ASP A 99 4.83 13.57 11.16
N ARG A 100 4.56 12.54 11.96
CA ARG A 100 5.17 12.39 13.30
C ARG A 100 6.68 12.20 13.20
N ILE A 101 7.18 11.40 12.24
CA ILE A 101 8.62 11.19 12.02
C ILE A 101 9.27 12.52 11.63
N ARG A 102 8.69 13.25 10.66
CA ARG A 102 9.18 14.56 10.21
C ARG A 102 9.24 15.57 11.36
N LYS A 103 8.18 15.65 12.17
CA LYS A 103 8.13 16.53 13.36
C LYS A 103 9.18 16.17 14.41
N LYS A 104 9.47 14.88 14.58
CA LYS A 104 10.47 14.42 15.55
C LYS A 104 11.91 14.55 15.04
N GLY A 105 12.10 14.55 13.72
CA GLY A 105 13.43 14.56 13.11
C GLY A 105 14.21 13.26 13.31
N ALA A 106 13.55 12.13 13.60
CA ALA A 106 14.24 10.86 13.83
C ALA A 106 13.37 9.63 13.52
N ILE A 107 13.99 8.59 12.96
CA ILE A 107 13.41 7.26 12.74
C ILE A 107 13.75 6.36 13.93
N LYS A 108 12.75 5.72 14.54
CA LYS A 108 12.94 4.89 15.74
C LYS A 108 13.24 3.42 15.45
N ASN A 109 12.72 2.89 14.34
CA ASN A 109 12.75 1.45 14.06
C ASN A 109 12.62 1.15 12.56
N SER A 110 12.81 -0.12 12.19
CA SER A 110 12.73 -0.61 10.81
C SER A 110 11.37 -0.39 10.15
N LYS A 111 10.27 -0.40 10.91
CA LYS A 111 8.93 -0.13 10.37
C LYS A 111 8.78 1.34 9.97
N GLU A 112 9.27 2.26 10.79
CA GLU A 112 9.32 3.69 10.46
C GLU A 112 10.26 3.95 9.28
N TYR A 113 11.41 3.25 9.22
CA TYR A 113 12.32 3.31 8.07
C TYR A 113 11.62 2.90 6.77
N ALA A 114 10.91 1.77 6.75
CA ALA A 114 10.19 1.29 5.57
C ALA A 114 9.12 2.27 5.08
N ILE A 115 8.42 2.96 6.01
CA ILE A 115 7.43 3.99 5.66
C ILE A 115 8.13 5.20 5.00
N VAL A 116 9.24 5.68 5.56
CA VAL A 116 9.99 6.81 5.00
C VAL A 116 10.58 6.46 3.64
N LEU A 117 11.19 5.27 3.51
CA LEU A 117 11.76 4.80 2.25
C LEU A 117 10.68 4.71 1.16
N SER A 118 9.54 4.07 1.46
CA SER A 118 8.45 3.97 0.49
C SER A 118 7.92 5.33 0.07
N ARG A 119 7.92 6.34 0.98
CA ARG A 119 7.56 7.70 0.62
C ARG A 119 8.58 8.33 -0.33
N VAL A 120 9.88 8.22 -0.05
CA VAL A 120 10.94 8.73 -0.92
C VAL A 120 10.83 8.12 -2.31
N GLU A 121 10.72 6.80 -2.41
CA GLU A 121 10.57 6.08 -3.68
C GLU A 121 9.36 6.57 -4.48
N SER A 122 8.26 6.93 -3.80
CA SER A 122 7.04 7.42 -4.46
C SER A 122 7.11 8.86 -4.98
N ILE A 123 8.06 9.68 -4.50
CA ILE A 123 8.14 11.11 -4.86
C ILE A 123 9.52 11.54 -5.37
N CYS A 124 10.50 10.63 -5.48
CA CYS A 124 11.88 10.99 -5.83
C CYS A 124 12.03 11.56 -7.25
N MET A 125 11.09 11.26 -8.14
CA MET A 125 11.05 11.78 -9.51
C MET A 125 10.22 13.07 -9.64
N ASP A 126 9.58 13.53 -8.55
CA ASP A 126 8.78 14.76 -8.54
C ASP A 126 9.64 15.96 -8.12
N GLU A 127 10.08 16.75 -9.12
CA GLU A 127 10.90 17.94 -8.91
C GLU A 127 10.26 18.97 -7.97
N ALA A 128 8.92 19.07 -7.95
CA ALA A 128 8.22 19.97 -7.03
C ALA A 128 8.36 19.54 -5.56
N ARG A 129 8.78 18.29 -5.33
CA ARG A 129 8.94 17.68 -3.99
C ARG A 129 10.39 17.43 -3.60
N LYS A 130 11.35 17.95 -4.35
CA LYS A 130 12.79 17.76 -4.08
C LYS A 130 13.20 18.07 -2.64
N SER A 131 12.70 19.16 -2.05
CA SER A 131 13.00 19.51 -0.65
C SER A 131 12.42 18.50 0.36
N GLU A 132 11.25 17.90 0.07
CA GLU A 132 10.71 16.82 0.89
C GLU A 132 11.61 15.58 0.79
N VAL A 133 12.04 15.21 -0.42
CA VAL A 133 12.95 14.08 -0.67
C VAL A 133 14.25 14.23 0.09
N GLU A 134 14.90 15.39 0.01
CA GLU A 134 16.15 15.68 0.70
C GLU A 134 15.99 15.52 2.22
N GLY A 135 14.93 16.10 2.81
CA GLY A 135 14.67 15.98 4.24
C GLY A 135 14.43 14.54 4.69
N LEU A 136 13.74 13.73 3.88
CA LEU A 136 13.51 12.31 4.18
C LEU A 136 14.79 11.48 4.00
N ASN A 137 15.63 11.77 3.01
CA ASN A 137 16.91 11.10 2.80
C ASN A 137 17.90 11.33 3.94
N THR A 138 17.91 12.53 4.53
CA THR A 138 18.69 12.80 5.76
C THR A 138 18.26 11.88 6.89
N LEU A 139 16.94 11.76 7.13
CA LEU A 139 16.40 10.87 8.18
C LEU A 139 16.77 9.40 7.96
N LEU A 140 16.76 8.94 6.70
CA LEU A 140 17.17 7.58 6.34
C LEU A 140 18.66 7.36 6.62
N SER A 141 19.51 8.32 6.24
CA SER A 141 20.95 8.26 6.43
C SER A 141 21.33 8.25 7.91
N ASP A 142 20.73 9.14 8.71
CA ASP A 142 20.95 9.21 10.16
C ASP A 142 20.59 7.90 10.86
N PHE A 143 19.49 7.26 10.45
CA PHE A 143 19.09 5.97 10.98
C PHE A 143 20.09 4.86 10.66
N LEU A 144 20.59 4.81 9.43
CA LEU A 144 21.58 3.80 9.00
C LEU A 144 22.89 3.96 9.80
N HIS A 145 23.39 5.19 9.96
CA HIS A 145 24.57 5.46 10.79
C HIS A 145 24.38 5.02 12.25
N MET A 146 23.20 5.27 12.84
CA MET A 146 22.88 4.79 14.19
C MET A 146 22.88 3.25 14.28
N VAL A 147 22.41 2.55 13.25
CA VAL A 147 22.40 1.09 13.23
C VAL A 147 23.82 0.53 13.11
N ASP A 148 24.67 1.14 12.29
CA ASP A 148 26.04 0.69 12.09
C ASP A 148 26.92 0.89 13.32
N THR A 149 26.78 2.04 13.99
CA THR A 149 27.48 2.32 15.26
C THR A 149 27.11 1.31 16.34
N LYS A 150 25.83 0.97 16.50
CA LYS A 150 25.38 -0.05 17.47
C LYS A 150 25.90 -1.46 17.19
N LYS A 151 26.24 -1.78 15.94
CA LYS A 151 26.83 -3.08 15.59
C LYS A 151 28.32 -3.14 15.90
N ALA A 152 29.01 -2.00 15.97
CA ALA A 152 30.43 -1.94 16.30
C ALA A 152 30.72 -2.10 17.80
N ASP A 153 29.70 -1.88 18.65
CA ASP A 153 29.78 -2.00 20.12
C ASP A 153 29.42 -3.41 20.65
N ILE A 154 29.23 -4.40 19.77
CA ILE A 154 28.90 -5.81 20.09
C ILE A 154 30.05 -6.71 19.63
#